data_AF-A0A2G2CD84-F1
#
_entry.id   AF-A0A2G2CD84-F1
#
_cell.length_a   1.000
_cell.length_b   1.000
_cell.length_c   1.000
_cell.angle_alpha   90.00
_cell.angle_beta   90.00
_cell.angle_gamma   90.00
#
_symmetry.space_group_name_H-M   'P 1'
#
loop_
_entity.id
_entity.type
_entity.pdbx_description
1 polymer ?
#
loop_
_entity_poly.entity_id
_entity_poly.type
_entity_poly.pdbx_seq_one_letter_code
_entity_poly.pdbx_strand_id
1 'polypeptide(L)'
;MKYTIFVIFLTISAFAQGQDYKISQFYEGYIIKKDGTKERGYILYDDESVRYESVTFKKEQKGKKERFKPKDIAGYKVADKVYHTVQFQDIPFKNTKFLVLEKEGCLNMYSYRTLSEGAWSTVMILKNDEKAINTQNFIMGYADKMADLVKDDQELAAKIKNKEKGYSLLNIEAIVDEYNSNCKK
;
A
#
# COMPACT_ATOMS: atom_id res chain seq x y z
N MET A 1 -54.71 2.39 -22.57
CA MET A 1 -53.93 1.29 -21.97
C MET A 1 -52.46 1.68 -21.99
N LYS A 2 -51.85 1.97 -20.83
CA LYS A 2 -50.42 2.24 -20.70
C LYS A 2 -49.73 0.93 -20.31
N TYR A 3 -48.82 0.44 -21.15
CA TYR A 3 -48.00 -0.73 -20.85
C TYR A 3 -46.79 -0.28 -20.02
N THR A 4 -46.73 -0.70 -18.77
CA THR A 4 -45.56 -0.50 -17.90
C THR A 4 -44.56 -1.61 -18.19
N ILE A 5 -43.40 -1.26 -18.76
CA ILE A 5 -42.27 -2.16 -18.94
C ILE A 5 -41.54 -2.30 -17.60
N PHE A 6 -41.50 -3.52 -17.07
CA PHE A 6 -40.75 -3.86 -15.86
C PHE A 6 -39.33 -4.29 -16.27
N VAL A 7 -38.34 -3.41 -16.07
CA VAL A 7 -36.93 -3.72 -16.33
C VAL A 7 -36.35 -4.40 -15.10
N ILE A 8 -36.11 -5.70 -15.20
CA ILE A 8 -35.41 -6.48 -14.17
C ILE A 8 -33.90 -6.21 -14.33
N PHE A 9 -33.33 -5.46 -13.38
CA PHE A 9 -31.89 -5.35 -13.22
C PHE A 9 -31.37 -6.66 -12.61
N LEU A 10 -30.82 -7.53 -13.47
CA LEU A 10 -30.02 -8.68 -13.06
C LEU A 10 -28.69 -8.17 -12.51
N THR A 11 -28.58 -8.06 -11.19
CA THR A 11 -27.30 -7.83 -10.52
C THR A 11 -26.45 -9.09 -10.64
N ILE A 12 -25.51 -9.08 -11.59
CA ILE A 12 -24.45 -10.10 -11.63
C ILE A 12 -23.51 -9.79 -10.47
N SER A 13 -23.70 -10.46 -9.34
CA SER A 13 -22.71 -10.55 -8.29
C SER A 13 -21.55 -11.39 -8.83
N ALA A 14 -20.53 -10.72 -9.37
CA ALA A 14 -19.27 -11.35 -9.73
C ALA A 14 -18.63 -11.87 -8.44
N PHE A 15 -18.65 -13.19 -8.25
CA PHE A 15 -17.81 -13.86 -7.27
C PHE A 15 -16.36 -13.55 -7.63
N ALA A 16 -15.67 -12.82 -6.74
CA ALA A 16 -14.23 -12.61 -6.82
C ALA A 16 -13.52 -13.95 -6.56
N GLN A 17 -13.43 -14.80 -7.59
CA GLN A 17 -12.45 -15.87 -7.61
C GLN A 17 -11.08 -15.20 -7.74
N GLY A 18 -10.23 -15.38 -6.73
CA GLY A 18 -8.87 -14.85 -6.73
C GLY A 18 -8.17 -15.23 -8.04
N GLN A 19 -7.69 -14.22 -8.77
CA GLN A 19 -6.97 -14.44 -10.01
C GLN A 19 -5.57 -14.94 -9.67
N ASP A 20 -5.21 -16.14 -10.13
CA ASP A 20 -3.83 -16.65 -10.03
C ASP A 20 -2.95 -15.96 -11.09
N TYR A 21 -2.24 -14.90 -10.67
CA TYR A 21 -1.30 -14.18 -11.53
C TYR A 21 0.00 -14.96 -11.69
N LYS A 22 0.38 -15.22 -12.94
CA LYS A 22 1.57 -15.98 -13.32
C LYS A 22 2.78 -15.05 -13.44
N ILE A 23 3.87 -15.45 -12.80
CA ILE A 23 5.16 -14.75 -12.91
C ILE A 23 5.58 -14.70 -14.40
N SER A 24 6.24 -13.61 -14.78
CA SER A 24 6.71 -13.33 -16.15
C SER A 24 5.62 -13.08 -17.19
N GLN A 25 4.37 -12.89 -16.78
CA GLN A 25 3.28 -12.45 -17.65
C GLN A 25 2.99 -10.95 -17.50
N PHE A 26 2.52 -10.34 -18.59
CA PHE A 26 2.09 -8.95 -18.60
C PHE A 26 0.58 -8.86 -18.32
N TYR A 27 0.19 -8.01 -17.37
CA TYR A 27 -1.20 -7.75 -17.02
C TYR A 27 -1.52 -6.27 -17.16
N GLU A 28 -2.80 -5.97 -17.40
CA GLU A 28 -3.26 -4.58 -17.40
C GLU A 28 -2.97 -3.91 -16.05
N GLY A 29 -2.53 -2.67 -16.13
CA GLY A 29 -2.12 -1.89 -14.98
C GLY A 29 -1.86 -0.45 -15.35
N TYR A 30 -1.17 0.26 -14.47
CA TYR A 30 -0.71 1.61 -14.75
C TYR A 30 0.54 1.93 -13.94
N ILE A 31 1.37 2.82 -14.46
CA ILE A 31 2.37 3.54 -13.65
C ILE A 31 1.75 4.83 -13.11
N ILE A 32 2.19 5.27 -11.94
CA ILE A 32 1.85 6.55 -11.33
C ILE A 32 3.08 7.45 -11.46
N LYS A 33 2.99 8.53 -12.22
CA LYS A 33 4.09 9.49 -12.39
C LYS A 33 4.28 10.32 -11.12
N LYS A 34 5.40 11.06 -11.04
CA LYS A 34 5.73 11.89 -9.87
C LYS A 34 4.71 13.02 -9.61
N ASP A 35 4.01 13.46 -10.65
CA ASP A 35 2.91 14.43 -10.57
C ASP A 35 1.55 13.78 -10.21
N GLY A 36 1.52 12.47 -9.94
CA GLY A 36 0.31 11.71 -9.61
C GLY A 36 -0.48 11.23 -10.82
N THR A 37 -0.12 11.63 -12.05
CA THR A 37 -0.83 11.18 -13.25
C THR A 37 -0.63 9.69 -13.48
N LYS A 38 -1.68 8.99 -13.91
CA LYS A 38 -1.66 7.55 -14.17
C LYS A 38 -1.53 7.29 -15.67
N GLU A 39 -0.51 6.55 -16.07
CA GLU A 39 -0.36 6.08 -17.45
C GLU A 39 -0.68 4.59 -17.53
N ARG A 40 -1.80 4.26 -18.20
CA ARG A 40 -2.28 2.89 -18.37
C ARG A 40 -1.43 2.12 -19.38
N GLY A 41 -1.33 0.82 -19.17
CA GLY A 41 -0.66 -0.10 -20.08
C GLY A 41 -0.57 -1.49 -19.44
N TYR A 42 0.56 -2.15 -19.67
CA TYR A 42 0.80 -3.52 -19.26
C TYR A 42 2.03 -3.60 -18.38
N ILE A 43 1.90 -4.21 -17.22
CA ILE A 43 2.97 -4.40 -16.24
C ILE A 43 3.37 -5.87 -16.20
N LEU A 44 4.67 -6.15 -16.25
CA LEU A 44 5.19 -7.49 -16.00
C LEU A 44 4.97 -7.85 -14.52
N TYR A 45 4.23 -8.93 -14.27
CA TYR A 45 4.12 -9.52 -12.96
C TYR A 45 5.39 -10.33 -12.68
N ASP A 46 6.39 -9.66 -12.12
CA ASP A 46 7.70 -10.23 -11.82
C ASP A 46 7.69 -10.98 -10.48
N ASP A 47 8.82 -11.58 -10.10
CA ASP A 47 9.03 -12.08 -8.74
C ASP A 47 8.76 -11.00 -7.68
N GLU A 48 8.24 -11.40 -6.52
CA GLU A 48 7.88 -10.47 -5.45
C GLU A 48 9.04 -9.57 -5.02
N SER A 49 10.25 -10.11 -4.91
CA SER A 49 11.44 -9.33 -4.53
C SER A 49 11.80 -8.27 -5.60
N VAL A 50 11.59 -8.59 -6.88
CA VAL A 50 11.87 -7.68 -8.00
C VAL A 50 10.84 -6.55 -8.07
N ARG A 51 9.57 -6.86 -7.76
CA ARG A 51 8.47 -5.89 -7.74
C ARG A 51 8.69 -4.73 -6.76
N TYR A 52 9.47 -4.94 -5.70
CA TYR A 52 9.84 -3.86 -4.77
C TYR A 52 10.96 -2.95 -5.30
N GLU A 53 11.76 -3.42 -6.25
CA GLU A 53 12.96 -2.73 -6.75
C GLU A 53 12.77 -2.06 -8.12
N SER A 54 11.88 -2.61 -8.94
CA SER A 54 11.61 -2.09 -10.27
C SER A 54 10.31 -2.62 -10.85
N VAL A 55 9.81 -1.94 -11.87
CA VAL A 55 8.66 -2.39 -12.64
C VAL A 55 8.97 -2.31 -14.14
N THR A 56 8.56 -3.34 -14.88
CA THR A 56 8.63 -3.33 -16.35
C THR A 56 7.25 -3.03 -16.92
N PHE A 57 7.15 -1.93 -17.65
CA PHE A 57 5.94 -1.41 -18.27
C PHE A 57 6.01 -1.52 -19.80
N LYS A 58 4.84 -1.67 -20.42
CA LYS A 58 4.62 -1.42 -21.84
C LYS A 58 3.35 -0.60 -22.00
N LYS A 59 3.40 0.46 -22.80
CA LYS A 59 2.20 1.25 -23.12
C LYS A 59 1.14 0.43 -23.86
N GLU A 60 1.59 -0.47 -24.73
CA GLU A 60 0.74 -1.36 -25.53
C GLU A 60 1.23 -2.81 -25.37
N GLN A 61 0.36 -3.81 -25.58
CA GLN A 61 0.69 -5.22 -25.30
C GLN A 61 1.92 -5.72 -26.09
N LYS A 62 2.02 -5.30 -27.36
CA LYS A 62 3.13 -5.58 -28.27
C LYS A 62 4.17 -4.43 -28.32
N GLY A 63 4.05 -3.46 -27.43
CA GLY A 63 4.93 -2.30 -27.36
C GLY A 63 6.30 -2.58 -26.73
N LYS A 64 7.14 -1.55 -26.77
CA LYS A 64 8.48 -1.55 -26.15
C LYS A 64 8.38 -1.70 -24.63
N LYS A 65 9.32 -2.45 -24.05
CA LYS A 65 9.49 -2.55 -22.61
C LYS A 65 10.26 -1.34 -22.08
N GLU A 66 9.74 -0.73 -21.03
CA GLU A 66 10.38 0.32 -20.26
C GLU A 66 10.49 -0.13 -18.81
N ARG A 67 11.66 0.06 -18.19
CA ARG A 67 11.88 -0.34 -16.80
C ARG A 67 12.04 0.90 -15.94
N PHE A 68 11.23 0.99 -14.89
CA PHE A 68 11.25 2.08 -13.92
C PHE A 68 11.71 1.57 -12.56
N LYS A 69 12.52 2.38 -11.88
CA LYS A 69 12.90 2.21 -10.46
C LYS A 69 12.06 3.17 -9.58
N PRO A 70 12.05 2.99 -8.25
CA PRO A 70 11.34 3.88 -7.33
C PRO A 70 11.69 5.36 -7.49
N LYS A 71 12.93 5.68 -7.88
CA LYS A 71 13.32 7.07 -8.14
C LYS A 71 12.62 7.70 -9.37
N ASP A 72 12.17 6.90 -10.32
CA ASP A 72 11.69 7.37 -11.62
C ASP A 72 10.18 7.70 -11.63
N ILE A 73 9.38 6.98 -10.82
CA ILE A 73 7.91 7.09 -10.77
C ILE A 73 7.41 7.15 -9.33
N ALA A 74 6.15 7.51 -9.08
CA ALA A 74 5.56 7.52 -7.74
C ALA A 74 4.97 6.16 -7.32
N GLY A 75 4.78 5.24 -8.26
CA GLY A 75 4.20 3.93 -7.96
C GLY A 75 3.69 3.23 -9.22
N TYR A 76 3.04 2.09 -9.05
CA TYR A 76 2.37 1.37 -10.13
C TYR A 76 1.28 0.46 -9.58
N LYS A 77 0.38 0.01 -10.44
CA LYS A 77 -0.59 -1.04 -10.15
C LYS A 77 -0.38 -2.19 -11.12
N VAL A 78 -0.37 -3.41 -10.60
CA VAL A 78 -0.46 -4.65 -11.36
C VAL A 78 -1.31 -5.61 -10.55
N ALA A 79 -2.09 -6.45 -11.22
CA ALA A 79 -2.99 -7.36 -10.53
C ALA A 79 -3.96 -6.60 -9.60
N ASP A 80 -4.20 -7.13 -8.41
CA ASP A 80 -4.98 -6.56 -7.33
C ASP A 80 -4.20 -5.57 -6.44
N LYS A 81 -2.88 -5.46 -6.63
CA LYS A 81 -1.99 -4.70 -5.75
C LYS A 81 -1.62 -3.34 -6.34
N VAL A 82 -1.68 -2.30 -5.50
CA VAL A 82 -1.09 -0.98 -5.78
C VAL A 82 0.21 -0.86 -5.02
N TYR A 83 1.26 -0.42 -5.70
CA TYR A 83 2.57 -0.17 -5.13
C TYR A 83 2.88 1.32 -5.17
N HIS A 84 3.31 1.89 -4.05
CA HIS A 84 3.81 3.27 -3.99
C HIS A 84 5.32 3.29 -3.77
N THR A 85 5.99 4.26 -4.37
CA THR A 85 7.35 4.63 -3.98
C THR A 85 7.31 5.21 -2.58
N VAL A 86 7.96 4.53 -1.65
CA VAL A 86 8.10 4.99 -0.28
C VAL A 86 9.59 5.03 0.06
N GLN A 87 10.04 6.22 0.46
CA GLN A 87 11.30 6.36 1.17
C GLN A 87 11.03 6.26 2.66
N PHE A 88 11.65 5.31 3.34
CA PHE A 88 11.47 5.07 4.76
C PHE A 88 12.81 4.88 5.44
N GLN A 89 12.82 5.15 6.75
CA GLN A 89 14.00 4.95 7.58
C GLN A 89 14.03 3.52 8.08
N ASP A 90 15.05 2.79 7.67
CA ASP A 90 15.43 1.50 8.21
C ASP A 90 16.75 1.70 8.97
N ILE A 91 17.04 0.96 10.04
CA ILE A 91 18.31 1.14 10.74
C ILE A 91 19.41 0.40 9.94
N PRO A 92 20.52 1.04 9.52
CA PRO A 92 20.89 2.46 9.58
C PRO A 92 20.70 3.24 8.25
N PHE A 93 20.02 2.67 7.26
CA PHE A 93 19.93 3.24 5.90
C PHE A 93 18.52 3.73 5.54
N LYS A 94 18.46 4.80 4.74
CA LYS A 94 17.22 5.17 4.05
C LYS A 94 17.00 4.23 2.87
N ASN A 95 15.89 3.51 2.89
CA ASN A 95 15.49 2.64 1.79
C ASN A 95 14.42 3.34 0.95
N THR A 96 14.48 3.20 -0.37
CA THR A 96 13.43 3.68 -1.28
C THR A 96 12.99 2.53 -2.17
N LYS A 97 11.78 2.02 -1.94
CA LYS A 97 11.23 0.84 -2.61
C LYS A 97 9.82 1.12 -3.11
N PHE A 98 9.32 0.26 -3.98
CA PHE A 98 7.90 0.13 -4.25
C PHE A 98 7.28 -0.75 -3.16
N LEU A 99 6.41 -0.20 -2.32
CA LEU A 99 5.74 -0.94 -1.25
C LEU A 99 4.27 -1.12 -1.58
N VAL A 100 3.70 -2.26 -1.20
CA VAL A 100 2.27 -2.51 -1.35
C VAL A 100 1.50 -1.54 -0.46
N LEU A 101 0.53 -0.83 -1.02
CA LEU A 101 -0.43 -0.03 -0.26
C LEU A 101 -1.51 -0.96 0.31
N GLU A 102 -1.51 -1.18 1.62
CA GLU A 102 -2.49 -2.03 2.30
C GLU A 102 -3.67 -1.21 2.82
N LYS A 103 -3.42 -0.01 3.36
CA LYS A 103 -4.46 0.95 3.77
C LYS A 103 -4.10 2.35 3.31
N GLU A 104 -5.05 3.01 2.65
CA GLU A 104 -4.92 4.39 2.19
C GLU A 104 -5.68 5.36 3.10
N GLY A 105 -5.04 6.45 3.51
CA GLY A 105 -5.63 7.44 4.41
C GLY A 105 -4.66 8.57 4.77
N CYS A 106 -4.96 9.33 5.83
CA CYS A 106 -4.03 10.33 6.36
C CYS A 106 -2.78 9.66 6.96
N LEU A 107 -2.94 8.44 7.47
CA LEU A 107 -1.85 7.52 7.77
C LEU A 107 -1.94 6.32 6.83
N ASN A 108 -1.07 6.31 5.82
CA ASN A 108 -0.97 5.17 4.92
C ASN A 108 -0.21 4.02 5.59
N MET A 109 -0.72 2.81 5.39
CA MET A 109 -0.06 1.57 5.80
C MET A 109 0.44 0.82 4.57
N TYR A 110 1.73 0.54 4.57
CA TYR A 110 2.40 -0.19 3.50
C TYR A 110 3.00 -1.49 4.00
N SER A 111 3.16 -2.45 3.09
CA SER A 111 3.88 -3.70 3.36
C SER A 111 4.91 -4.00 2.27
N TYR A 112 5.94 -4.75 2.66
CA TYR A 112 6.73 -5.56 1.75
C TYR A 112 7.25 -6.78 2.48
N ARG A 113 7.60 -7.83 1.73
CA ARG A 113 8.20 -9.03 2.28
C ARG A 113 9.70 -9.02 2.04
N THR A 114 10.45 -9.45 3.04
CA THR A 114 11.89 -9.65 2.94
C THR A 114 12.22 -11.05 3.40
N LEU A 115 13.25 -11.64 2.79
CA LEU A 115 13.82 -12.89 3.29
C LEU A 115 14.86 -12.52 4.35
N SER A 116 14.65 -12.99 5.58
CA SER A 116 15.59 -12.83 6.68
C SER A 116 15.77 -14.19 7.35
N GLU A 117 17.01 -14.64 7.53
CA GLU A 117 17.33 -15.92 8.19
C GLU A 117 16.61 -17.14 7.57
N GLY A 118 16.33 -17.11 6.26
CA GLY A 118 15.65 -18.19 5.55
C GLY A 118 14.12 -18.22 5.70
N ALA A 119 13.53 -17.26 6.42
CA ALA A 119 12.09 -17.10 6.54
C ALA A 119 11.61 -15.80 5.87
N TRP A 120 10.48 -15.87 5.18
CA TRP A 120 9.81 -14.67 4.69
C TRP A 120 9.17 -13.92 5.86
N SER A 121 9.53 -12.66 6.02
CA SER A 121 8.94 -11.75 7.01
C SER A 121 8.28 -10.57 6.32
N THR A 122 7.11 -10.18 6.81
CA THR A 122 6.43 -8.96 6.37
C THR A 122 6.93 -7.78 7.19
N VAL A 123 7.40 -6.75 6.49
CA VAL A 123 7.78 -5.46 7.07
C VAL A 123 6.65 -4.48 6.82
N MET A 124 6.17 -3.84 7.89
CA MET A 124 5.12 -2.85 7.82
C MET A 124 5.71 -1.45 7.96
N ILE A 125 5.31 -0.55 7.07
CA ILE A 125 5.70 0.86 7.10
C ILE A 125 4.45 1.72 7.29
N LEU A 126 4.47 2.59 8.29
CA LEU A 126 3.45 3.62 8.47
C LEU A 126 3.98 4.95 7.97
N LYS A 127 3.19 5.65 7.13
CA LYS A 127 3.58 6.94 6.56
C LYS A 127 2.45 7.96 6.63
N ASN A 128 2.76 9.11 7.21
CA ASN A 128 1.98 10.34 7.08
C ASN A 128 2.72 11.34 6.17
N ASP A 129 2.33 12.61 6.17
CA ASP A 129 2.97 13.64 5.34
C ASP A 129 4.38 14.02 5.82
N GLU A 130 4.67 13.82 7.11
CA GLU A 130 5.95 14.20 7.71
C GLU A 130 7.01 13.10 7.54
N LYS A 131 6.63 11.83 7.69
CA LYS A 131 7.59 10.73 7.77
C LYS A 131 7.01 9.36 7.44
N ALA A 132 7.91 8.42 7.13
CA ALA A 132 7.62 7.00 6.98
C ALA A 132 8.49 6.17 7.92
N ILE A 133 7.87 5.34 8.76
CA ILE A 133 8.53 4.57 9.82
C ILE A 133 8.29 3.08 9.65
N ASN A 134 9.36 2.29 9.68
CA ASN A 134 9.30 0.84 9.86
C ASN A 134 8.80 0.50 11.27
N THR A 135 7.71 -0.25 11.39
CA THR A 135 7.08 -0.61 12.68
C THR A 135 7.98 -1.47 13.55
N GLN A 136 9.02 -2.13 13.01
CA GLN A 136 10.04 -2.80 13.82
C GLN A 136 10.76 -1.81 14.75
N ASN A 137 10.87 -0.54 14.34
CA ASN A 137 11.41 0.52 15.20
C ASN A 137 10.51 0.80 16.41
N PHE A 138 9.29 0.27 16.48
CA PHE A 138 8.36 0.48 17.60
C PHE A 138 8.58 -0.46 18.77
N ILE A 139 9.39 -1.53 18.62
CA ILE A 139 9.69 -2.48 19.70
C ILE A 139 10.10 -1.73 20.99
N MET A 140 10.87 -0.65 20.84
CA MET A 140 11.13 0.32 21.90
C MET A 140 10.39 1.63 21.65
N GLY A 141 9.64 2.09 22.66
CA GLY A 141 8.96 3.39 22.61
C GLY A 141 7.73 3.42 21.70
N TYR A 142 7.05 2.29 21.50
CA TYR A 142 5.81 2.19 20.71
C TYR A 142 4.82 3.32 21.02
N ALA A 143 4.47 3.51 22.29
CA ALA A 143 3.44 4.48 22.70
C ALA A 143 3.81 5.90 22.28
N ASP A 144 5.09 6.26 22.40
CA ASP A 144 5.57 7.59 22.02
C ASP A 144 5.58 7.78 20.50
N LYS A 145 6.11 6.79 19.77
CA LYS A 145 6.29 6.87 18.32
C LYS A 145 4.96 6.81 17.58
N MET A 146 4.05 5.94 18.02
CA MET A 146 2.74 5.79 17.39
C MET A 146 1.85 7.01 17.70
N ALA A 147 1.82 7.50 18.93
CA ALA A 147 1.07 8.71 19.26
C ALA A 147 1.56 9.95 18.50
N ASP A 148 2.87 10.04 18.26
CA ASP A 148 3.44 11.13 17.45
C ASP A 148 3.06 11.02 15.96
N LEU A 149 2.85 9.82 15.41
CA LEU A 149 2.34 9.65 14.04
C LEU A 149 0.88 10.09 13.87
N VAL A 150 0.09 9.99 14.94
CA VAL A 150 -1.35 10.30 14.95
C VAL A 150 -1.67 11.55 15.76
N LYS A 151 -0.67 12.42 16.01
CA LYS A 151 -0.76 13.56 16.93
C LYS A 151 -1.88 14.56 16.61
N ASP A 152 -2.34 14.59 15.35
CA ASP A 152 -3.43 15.46 14.89
C ASP A 152 -4.80 14.97 15.42
N ASP A 153 -4.91 13.69 15.79
CA ASP A 153 -6.02 13.14 16.56
C ASP A 153 -5.59 13.02 18.03
N GLN A 154 -5.79 14.11 18.78
CA GLN A 154 -5.34 14.22 20.18
C GLN A 154 -5.97 13.15 21.08
N GLU A 155 -7.21 12.76 20.81
CA GLU A 155 -7.90 11.73 21.60
C GLU A 155 -7.24 10.37 21.37
N LEU A 156 -7.06 9.97 20.11
CA LEU A 156 -6.39 8.71 19.77
C LEU A 156 -4.95 8.68 20.29
N ALA A 157 -4.20 9.77 20.11
CA ALA A 157 -2.83 9.89 20.58
C ALA A 157 -2.74 9.69 22.10
N ALA A 158 -3.70 10.24 22.87
CA ALA A 158 -3.78 10.06 24.31
C ALA A 158 -4.06 8.59 24.71
N LYS A 159 -5.01 7.91 24.05
CA LYS A 159 -5.31 6.48 24.30
C LYS A 159 -4.08 5.59 24.11
N ILE A 160 -3.31 5.87 23.05
CA ILE A 160 -2.06 5.16 22.74
C ILE A 160 -0.98 5.46 23.78
N LYS A 161 -0.77 6.73 24.15
CA LYS A 161 0.20 7.14 25.19
C LYS A 161 -0.08 6.48 26.54
N ASN A 162 -1.36 6.43 26.91
CA ASN A 162 -1.84 5.84 28.16
C ASN A 162 -1.87 4.29 28.11
N LYS A 163 -1.59 3.69 26.95
CA LYS A 163 -1.61 2.24 26.73
C LYS A 163 -2.96 1.63 27.12
N GLU A 164 -4.04 2.32 26.77
CA GLU A 164 -5.40 1.81 27.00
C GLU A 164 -5.59 0.45 26.32
N LYS A 165 -6.46 -0.38 26.89
CA LYS A 165 -6.70 -1.73 26.37
C LYS A 165 -7.16 -1.64 24.90
N GLY A 166 -6.43 -2.29 24.01
CA GLY A 166 -6.68 -2.24 22.57
C GLY A 166 -5.69 -1.37 21.80
N TYR A 167 -4.98 -0.44 22.46
CA TYR A 167 -4.05 0.49 21.82
C TYR A 167 -2.59 0.03 21.93
N SER A 168 -2.29 -1.15 21.40
CA SER A 168 -0.94 -1.76 21.43
C SER A 168 -0.42 -2.07 20.03
N LEU A 169 0.88 -2.39 19.92
CA LEU A 169 1.53 -2.75 18.66
C LEU A 169 0.84 -3.91 17.92
N LEU A 170 0.19 -4.83 18.65
CA LEU A 170 -0.55 -5.95 18.07
C LEU A 170 -1.81 -5.53 17.32
N ASN A 171 -2.34 -4.33 17.60
CA ASN A 171 -3.58 -3.81 17.04
C ASN A 171 -3.33 -2.63 16.10
N ILE A 172 -2.12 -2.54 15.53
CA ILE A 172 -1.70 -1.39 14.73
C ILE A 172 -2.65 -1.11 13.55
N GLU A 173 -3.19 -2.16 12.92
CA GLU A 173 -4.12 -2.01 11.80
C GLU A 173 -5.43 -1.34 12.22
N ALA A 174 -5.99 -1.74 13.37
CA ALA A 174 -7.21 -1.14 13.91
C ALA A 174 -7.00 0.32 14.31
N ILE A 175 -5.83 0.65 14.86
CA ILE A 175 -5.45 2.03 15.20
C ILE A 175 -5.33 2.88 13.93
N VAL A 176 -4.74 2.33 12.86
CA VAL A 176 -4.66 3.00 11.56
C VAL A 176 -6.05 3.23 10.98
N ASP A 177 -6.96 2.26 11.09
CA ASP A 177 -8.35 2.40 10.64
C ASP A 177 -9.12 3.48 11.43
N GLU A 178 -8.98 3.51 12.76
CA GLU A 178 -9.57 4.55 13.61
C GLU A 178 -9.05 5.93 13.21
N TYR A 179 -7.72 6.09 13.11
CA TYR A 179 -7.12 7.37 12.71
C TYR A 179 -7.59 7.83 11.33
N ASN A 180 -7.60 6.92 10.34
CA ASN A 180 -8.01 7.24 8.98
C ASN A 180 -9.51 7.54 8.86
N SER A 181 -10.34 7.05 9.80
CA SER A 181 -11.76 7.37 9.87
C SER A 181 -12.02 8.72 10.54
N ASN A 182 -11.17 9.12 11.47
CA ASN A 182 -11.30 10.37 12.22
C ASN A 182 -10.68 11.57 11.47
N CYS A 183 -9.64 11.33 10.66
CA CYS A 183 -8.94 12.40 9.98
C CYS A 183 -9.79 13.00 8.84
N LYS A 184 -9.72 14.32 8.70
CA LYS A 184 -10.32 15.04 7.56
C LYS A 184 -9.26 15.17 6.47
N LYS A 185 -9.56 14.65 5.27
CA LYS A 185 -8.74 14.87 4.07
C LYS A 185 -9.01 16.25 3.46
#